data_AF-A0A7R7EMH1-F1
#
_entry.id   AF-A0A7R7EMH1-F1
#
_cell.length_a   1.000
_cell.length_b   1.000
_cell.length_c   1.000
_cell.angle_alpha   90.00
_cell.angle_beta   90.00
_cell.angle_gamma   90.00
#
_symmetry.space_group_name_H-M   'P 1'
#
loop_
_entity.id
_entity.type
_entity.pdbx_description
1 polymer ?
#
loop_
_entity_poly.entity_id
_entity_poly.type
_entity_poly.pdbx_seq_one_letter_code
_entity_poly.pdbx_strand_id
1 'polypeptide(L)'
;MKKYNKLVRDRIPEIIEKDGHKAIYHTLSEKDYIQALDKKLLEEVKEYQADKSLEEMADVLEVLYAICNARGYAIEELEAKRIQKKVERGGFDKKLFLEYVEDSATDMVGNVSDIKALKKWSALPDDWKETLINNVFCRHCGVTTIVNYAIVDDKNGIVLQGKCAKCDGAVARFVEDMN
;
A
#
# COMPACT_ATOMS: atom_id res chain seq x y z
N MET A 1 -28.77 -6.91 29.71
CA MET A 1 -27.40 -7.43 29.61
C MET A 1 -26.74 -6.81 28.38
N LYS A 2 -25.62 -6.09 28.55
CA LYS A 2 -24.90 -5.48 27.42
C LYS A 2 -23.92 -6.51 26.83
N LYS A 3 -23.97 -6.71 25.51
CA LYS A 3 -23.04 -7.61 24.78
C LYS A 3 -21.97 -6.77 24.10
N TYR A 4 -20.70 -7.10 24.33
CA TYR A 4 -19.57 -6.35 23.78
C TYR A 4 -18.94 -7.01 22.55
N ASN A 5 -18.79 -8.34 22.53
CA ASN A 5 -18.29 -9.12 21.37
C ASN A 5 -17.02 -8.52 20.74
N LYS A 6 -16.02 -8.24 21.59
CA LYS A 6 -14.74 -7.68 21.20
C LYS A 6 -13.58 -8.41 21.87
N LEU A 7 -12.42 -8.36 21.21
CA LEU A 7 -11.15 -8.78 21.79
C LEU A 7 -10.77 -7.80 22.89
N VAL A 8 -10.22 -8.30 23.99
CA VAL A 8 -9.79 -7.51 25.15
C VAL A 8 -8.39 -7.96 25.58
N ARG A 9 -7.64 -7.10 26.28
CA ARG A 9 -6.36 -7.48 26.89
C ARG A 9 -6.59 -8.55 27.98
N ASP A 10 -5.57 -9.37 28.21
CA ASP A 10 -5.66 -10.56 29.08
C ASP A 10 -6.17 -10.26 30.48
N ARG A 11 -5.87 -9.07 31.03
CA ARG A 11 -6.25 -8.68 32.40
C ARG A 11 -7.63 -8.03 32.52
N ILE A 12 -8.33 -7.82 31.41
CA ILE A 12 -9.63 -7.13 31.42
C ILE A 12 -10.70 -7.94 32.17
N PRO A 13 -10.81 -9.27 32.02
CA PRO A 13 -11.74 -10.07 32.82
C PRO A 13 -11.55 -9.88 34.33
N GLU A 14 -10.30 -9.90 34.82
CA GLU A 14 -9.98 -9.76 36.24
C GLU A 14 -10.28 -8.35 36.76
N ILE A 15 -10.09 -7.33 35.91
CA ILE A 15 -10.45 -5.94 36.25
C ILE A 15 -11.98 -5.83 36.39
N ILE A 16 -12.74 -6.38 35.45
CA ILE A 16 -14.22 -6.39 35.50
C ILE A 16 -14.72 -7.10 36.76
N GLU A 17 -14.10 -8.23 37.13
CA GLU A 17 -14.47 -8.99 38.32
C GLU A 17 -14.15 -8.27 39.63
N LYS A 18 -13.00 -7.59 39.69
CA LYS A 18 -12.63 -6.74 40.84
C LYS A 18 -13.59 -5.57 41.04
N ASP A 19 -14.16 -5.06 39.96
CA ASP A 19 -15.18 -4.00 40.01
C ASP A 19 -16.58 -4.53 40.39
N GLY A 20 -16.69 -5.79 40.85
CA GLY A 20 -17.94 -6.40 41.32
C GLY A 20 -18.88 -6.85 40.19
N HIS A 21 -18.41 -6.84 38.95
CA HIS A 21 -19.16 -7.34 37.78
C HIS A 21 -18.78 -8.78 37.46
N LYS A 22 -19.59 -9.47 36.65
CA LYS A 22 -19.26 -10.82 36.17
C LYS A 22 -18.79 -10.76 34.72
N ALA A 23 -17.55 -11.15 34.46
CA ALA A 23 -17.03 -11.30 33.11
C ALA A 23 -17.48 -12.65 32.50
N ILE A 24 -17.94 -12.63 31.25
CA ILE A 24 -18.24 -13.84 30.48
C ILE A 24 -17.39 -13.79 29.21
N TYR A 25 -16.46 -14.73 29.08
CA TYR A 25 -15.47 -14.76 28.00
C TYR A 25 -15.09 -16.20 27.63
N HIS A 26 -14.40 -16.36 26.50
CA HIS A 26 -13.81 -17.62 26.06
C HIS A 26 -12.55 -17.30 25.24
N THR A 27 -11.66 -18.28 25.11
CA THR A 27 -10.46 -18.17 24.27
C THR A 27 -10.82 -18.43 22.82
N LEU A 28 -10.31 -17.60 21.91
CA LEU A 28 -10.52 -17.74 20.47
C LEU A 28 -9.59 -18.82 19.87
N SER A 29 -9.99 -19.39 18.74
CA SER A 29 -9.07 -20.18 17.90
C SER A 29 -8.05 -19.25 17.22
N GLU A 30 -6.89 -19.76 16.80
CA GLU A 30 -5.89 -18.97 16.06
C GLU A 30 -6.48 -18.21 14.87
N LYS A 31 -7.35 -18.88 14.09
CA LYS A 31 -8.01 -18.30 12.92
C LYS A 31 -8.96 -17.15 13.31
N ASP A 32 -9.74 -17.34 14.37
CA ASP A 32 -10.69 -16.32 14.83
C ASP A 32 -9.97 -15.18 15.55
N TYR A 33 -8.85 -15.47 16.20
CA TYR A 33 -7.99 -14.49 16.86
C TYR A 33 -7.40 -13.50 15.86
N ILE A 34 -6.84 -13.96 14.74
CA ILE A 34 -6.31 -13.08 13.68
C ILE A 34 -7.42 -12.15 13.14
N GLN A 35 -8.63 -12.68 12.89
CA GLN A 35 -9.76 -11.87 12.44
C GLN A 35 -10.21 -10.86 13.51
N ALA A 36 -10.21 -11.27 14.77
CA ALA A 36 -10.57 -10.40 15.89
C ALA A 36 -9.54 -9.27 16.08
N LEU A 37 -8.24 -9.55 15.87
CA LEU A 37 -7.18 -8.55 15.89
C LEU A 37 -7.34 -7.51 14.78
N ASP A 38 -7.66 -7.91 13.54
CA ASP A 38 -7.92 -6.97 12.44
C ASP A 38 -9.11 -6.06 12.75
N LYS A 39 -10.17 -6.61 13.34
CA LYS A 39 -11.31 -5.83 13.83
C LYS A 39 -10.89 -4.90 14.97
N LYS A 40 -10.06 -5.37 15.90
CA LYS A 40 -9.57 -4.60 17.04
C LYS A 40 -8.72 -3.41 16.59
N LEU A 41 -7.87 -3.58 15.56
CA LEU A 41 -7.09 -2.47 14.99
C LEU A 41 -7.99 -1.34 14.49
N LEU A 42 -9.10 -1.66 13.84
CA LEU A 42 -10.07 -0.66 13.38
C LEU A 42 -10.82 0.00 14.54
N GLU A 43 -11.03 -0.70 15.66
CA GLU A 43 -11.59 -0.14 16.89
C GLU A 43 -10.64 0.90 17.48
N GLU A 44 -9.39 0.51 17.77
CA GLU A 44 -8.39 1.41 18.39
C GLU A 44 -8.06 2.61 17.51
N VAL A 45 -7.97 2.43 16.19
CA VAL A 45 -7.75 3.56 15.27
C VAL A 45 -8.93 4.53 15.33
N LYS A 46 -10.17 4.05 15.48
CA LYS A 46 -11.34 4.94 15.64
C LYS A 46 -11.32 5.66 16.98
N GLU A 47 -10.95 4.98 18.06
CA GLU A 47 -10.83 5.56 19.40
C GLU A 47 -9.73 6.64 19.40
N TYR A 48 -8.55 6.33 18.85
CA TYR A 48 -7.49 7.33 18.62
C TYR A 48 -7.96 8.50 17.74
N GLN A 49 -8.74 8.25 16.70
CA GLN A 49 -9.24 9.32 15.84
C GLN A 49 -10.26 10.22 16.54
N ALA A 50 -10.99 9.70 17.53
CA ALA A 50 -11.93 10.49 18.34
C ALA A 50 -11.20 11.29 19.43
N ASP A 51 -10.32 10.62 20.19
CA ASP A 51 -9.78 11.18 21.44
C ASP A 51 -8.38 11.79 21.27
N LYS A 52 -7.63 11.40 20.22
CA LYS A 52 -6.28 11.88 19.89
C LYS A 52 -5.26 11.75 21.03
N SER A 53 -5.53 10.87 21.99
CA SER A 53 -4.70 10.71 23.19
C SER A 53 -3.49 9.83 22.94
N LEU A 54 -2.53 9.89 23.87
CA LEU A 54 -1.34 9.04 23.85
C LEU A 54 -1.70 7.59 24.19
N GLU A 55 -2.69 7.40 25.06
CA GLU A 55 -3.23 6.12 25.49
C GLU A 55 -3.79 5.34 24.29
N GLU A 56 -4.66 5.95 23.50
CA GLU A 56 -5.23 5.29 22.31
C GLU A 56 -4.14 5.01 21.25
N MET A 57 -3.12 5.87 21.15
CA MET A 57 -1.98 5.61 20.27
C MET A 57 -1.17 4.38 20.73
N ALA A 58 -1.02 4.19 22.04
CA ALA A 58 -0.36 3.02 22.60
C ALA A 58 -1.20 1.75 22.38
N ASP A 59 -2.52 1.83 22.45
CA ASP A 59 -3.42 0.71 22.13
C ASP A 59 -3.35 0.32 20.64
N VAL A 60 -3.32 1.29 19.72
CA VAL A 60 -3.05 1.02 18.29
C VAL A 60 -1.71 0.29 18.10
N LEU A 61 -0.65 0.74 18.79
CA LEU A 61 0.67 0.12 18.69
C LEU A 61 0.69 -1.32 19.23
N GLU A 62 0.06 -1.57 20.37
CA GLU A 62 -0.08 -2.91 20.95
C GLU A 62 -0.76 -3.87 19.95
N VAL A 63 -1.86 -3.44 19.34
CA VAL A 63 -2.59 -4.28 18.38
C VAL A 63 -1.74 -4.56 17.14
N LEU A 64 -0.95 -3.60 16.65
CA LEU A 64 -0.02 -3.84 15.54
C LEU A 64 1.04 -4.89 15.89
N TYR A 65 1.59 -4.88 17.11
CA TYR A 65 2.53 -5.90 17.57
C TYR A 65 1.88 -7.27 17.71
N ALA A 66 0.67 -7.34 18.29
CA ALA A 66 -0.09 -8.58 18.38
C ALA A 66 -0.39 -9.18 17.00
N ILE A 67 -0.78 -8.34 16.03
CA ILE A 67 -0.98 -8.70 14.63
C ILE A 67 0.30 -9.22 13.97
N CYS A 68 1.43 -8.53 14.20
CA CYS A 68 2.73 -8.91 13.66
C CYS A 68 3.09 -10.34 14.08
N ASN A 69 3.02 -10.61 15.39
CA ASN A 69 3.29 -11.92 15.97
C ASN A 69 2.29 -12.98 15.48
N ALA A 70 0.99 -12.68 15.46
CA ALA A 70 -0.06 -13.62 15.03
C ALA A 70 0.06 -14.02 13.55
N ARG A 71 0.71 -13.18 12.72
CA ARG A 71 1.03 -13.48 11.31
C ARG A 71 2.39 -14.15 11.12
N GLY A 72 3.13 -14.40 12.20
CA GLY A 72 4.42 -15.10 12.18
C GLY A 72 5.63 -14.21 11.87
N TYR A 73 5.50 -12.90 11.99
CA TYR A 73 6.62 -11.97 11.81
C TYR A 73 7.22 -11.59 13.17
N ALA A 74 8.53 -11.37 13.21
CA ALA A 74 9.18 -10.81 14.38
C ALA A 74 9.04 -9.27 14.42
N ILE A 75 8.96 -8.69 15.62
CA ILE A 75 8.83 -7.23 15.79
C ILE A 75 10.07 -6.52 15.22
N GLU A 76 11.24 -7.13 15.34
CA GLU A 76 12.51 -6.64 14.80
C GLU A 76 12.46 -6.52 13.27
N GLU A 77 11.79 -7.45 12.58
CA GLU A 77 11.61 -7.40 11.13
C GLU A 77 10.68 -6.26 10.72
N LEU A 78 9.60 -6.04 11.46
CA LEU A 78 8.69 -4.91 11.25
C LEU A 78 9.42 -3.58 11.41
N GLU A 79 10.21 -3.43 12.48
CA GLU A 79 10.99 -2.23 12.75
C GLU A 79 12.09 -2.00 11.72
N ALA A 80 12.81 -3.06 11.31
CA ALA A 80 13.78 -2.98 10.22
C ALA A 80 13.11 -2.50 8.92
N LYS A 81 11.90 -2.99 8.61
CA LYS A 81 11.15 -2.55 7.42
C LYS A 81 10.72 -1.08 7.52
N ARG A 82 10.31 -0.62 8.71
CA ARG A 82 9.95 0.77 8.98
C ARG A 82 11.15 1.71 8.76
N ILE A 83 12.32 1.34 9.29
CA ILE A 83 13.57 2.10 9.14
C ILE A 83 14.03 2.12 7.68
N GLN A 84 14.01 0.97 6.99
CA GLN A 84 14.34 0.88 5.56
C GLN A 84 13.50 1.87 4.75
N LYS A 85 12.17 1.88 4.93
CA LYS A 85 11.28 2.82 4.23
C LYS A 85 11.60 4.29 4.56
N LYS A 86 11.94 4.59 5.82
CA LYS A 86 12.34 5.94 6.23
C LYS A 86 13.62 6.40 5.54
N VAL A 87 14.60 5.51 5.36
CA VAL A 87 15.84 5.80 4.62
C VAL A 87 15.56 5.97 3.13
N GLU A 88 14.80 5.05 2.51
CA GLU A 88 14.53 5.06 1.07
C GLU A 88 13.60 6.19 0.61
N ARG A 89 12.64 6.60 1.45
CA ARG A 89 11.52 7.46 1.05
C ARG A 89 11.35 8.69 1.94
N GLY A 90 12.14 8.81 3.01
CA GLY A 90 11.95 9.82 4.04
C GLY A 90 10.86 9.45 5.05
N GLY A 91 10.73 10.29 6.09
CA GLY A 91 9.62 10.27 7.03
C GLY A 91 8.61 11.38 6.75
N PHE A 92 7.66 11.56 7.67
CA PHE A 92 6.66 12.64 7.59
C PHE A 92 7.16 13.98 8.17
N ASP A 93 8.45 14.09 8.51
CA ASP A 93 9.06 15.26 9.18
C ASP A 93 8.94 16.56 8.35
N LYS A 94 8.92 16.44 7.02
CA LYS A 94 8.78 17.58 6.10
C LYS A 94 7.35 18.10 5.97
N LYS A 95 6.34 17.42 6.55
CA LYS A 95 4.91 17.82 6.52
C LYS A 95 4.36 18.08 5.10
N LEU A 96 4.82 17.30 4.13
CA LEU A 96 4.40 17.45 2.73
C LEU A 96 3.00 16.87 2.54
N PHE A 97 2.13 17.64 1.87
CA PHE A 97 0.84 17.20 1.36
C PHE A 97 0.87 17.33 -0.16
N LEU A 98 0.65 16.23 -0.89
CA LEU A 98 0.66 16.23 -2.35
C LEU A 98 -0.73 16.61 -2.85
N GLU A 99 -0.88 17.77 -3.48
CA GLU A 99 -2.18 18.24 -4.00
C GLU A 99 -2.47 17.71 -5.41
N TYR A 100 -1.50 17.78 -6.31
CA TYR A 100 -1.57 17.25 -7.66
C TYR A 100 -0.16 17.02 -8.22
N VAL A 101 -0.09 16.26 -9.30
CA VAL A 101 1.11 16.09 -10.12
C VAL A 101 0.75 16.66 -11.49
N GLU A 102 1.47 17.66 -11.97
CA GLU A 102 1.33 18.11 -13.35
C GLU A 102 2.14 17.16 -14.23
N ASP A 103 1.47 16.55 -15.21
CA ASP A 103 2.14 15.86 -16.30
C ASP A 103 2.87 16.92 -17.13
N SER A 104 4.17 16.74 -17.38
CA SER A 104 4.90 17.66 -18.25
C SER A 104 4.35 17.53 -19.68
N ALA A 105 4.35 18.60 -20.47
CA ALA A 105 3.82 18.59 -21.85
C ALA A 105 4.55 17.61 -22.82
N THR A 106 5.59 16.92 -22.34
CA THR A 106 6.30 15.82 -23.01
C THR A 106 5.81 14.43 -22.60
N ASP A 107 4.97 14.34 -21.58
CA ASP A 107 4.47 13.08 -21.06
C ASP A 107 3.24 12.65 -21.87
N MET A 108 3.50 11.88 -22.92
CA MET A 108 2.49 11.00 -23.54
C MET A 108 2.07 9.86 -22.58
N VAL A 109 2.38 9.98 -21.29
CA VAL A 109 2.13 9.01 -20.23
C VAL A 109 0.75 9.31 -19.62
N GLY A 110 -0.25 8.47 -19.89
CA GLY A 110 -1.54 8.50 -19.19
C GLY A 110 -1.39 8.16 -17.71
N ASN A 111 -2.14 8.88 -16.86
CA ASN A 111 -2.36 8.70 -15.42
C ASN A 111 -1.53 7.58 -14.77
N VAL A 112 -0.43 7.95 -14.12
CA VAL A 112 0.37 6.96 -13.39
C VAL A 112 -0.22 6.71 -12.01
N SER A 113 -0.83 5.55 -11.83
CA SER A 113 -1.28 5.06 -10.52
C SER A 113 -0.18 4.39 -9.70
N ASP A 114 0.98 4.09 -10.30
CA ASP A 114 2.00 3.24 -9.69
C ASP A 114 3.40 3.89 -9.68
N ILE A 115 3.77 4.42 -8.50
CA ILE A 115 5.07 5.05 -8.21
C ILE A 115 6.24 4.10 -8.53
N LYS A 116 6.05 2.78 -8.41
CA LYS A 116 7.11 1.80 -8.69
C LYS A 116 7.39 1.70 -10.19
N ALA A 117 6.34 1.68 -11.01
CA ALA A 117 6.43 1.67 -12.46
C ALA A 117 7.10 2.95 -12.99
N LEU A 118 6.73 4.12 -12.43
CA LEU A 118 7.35 5.41 -12.73
C LEU A 118 8.85 5.42 -12.46
N LYS A 119 9.27 4.89 -11.31
CA LYS A 119 10.70 4.81 -10.97
C LYS A 119 11.46 3.98 -11.99
N LYS A 120 10.97 2.79 -12.34
CA LYS A 120 11.57 1.93 -13.37
C LYS A 120 11.68 2.64 -14.72
N TRP A 121 10.60 3.28 -15.18
CA TRP A 121 10.61 4.03 -16.43
C TRP A 121 11.58 5.21 -16.41
N SER A 122 11.58 6.00 -15.34
CA SER A 122 12.45 7.17 -15.18
C SER A 122 13.94 6.82 -15.18
N ALA A 123 14.30 5.60 -14.76
CA ALA A 123 15.67 5.11 -14.74
C ALA A 123 16.24 4.75 -16.12
N LEU A 124 15.39 4.59 -17.14
CA LEU A 124 15.85 4.35 -18.51
C LEU A 124 16.44 5.62 -19.13
N PRO A 125 17.48 5.52 -19.98
CA PRO A 125 17.96 6.63 -20.80
C PRO A 125 16.87 7.19 -21.71
N ASP A 126 16.88 8.50 -21.96
CA ASP A 126 15.81 9.17 -22.73
C ASP A 126 15.78 8.74 -24.21
N ASP A 127 16.94 8.45 -24.80
CA ASP A 127 17.07 7.89 -26.16
C ASP A 127 16.45 6.48 -26.26
N TRP A 128 16.55 5.69 -25.19
CA TRP A 128 15.90 4.38 -25.09
C TRP A 128 14.39 4.52 -24.97
N LYS A 129 13.91 5.46 -24.14
CA LYS A 129 12.47 5.73 -24.01
C LYS A 129 11.87 6.12 -25.35
N GLU A 130 12.51 7.03 -26.09
CA GLU A 130 12.07 7.43 -27.43
C GLU A 130 12.02 6.25 -28.40
N THR A 131 13.05 5.39 -28.37
CA THR A 131 13.09 4.18 -29.19
C THR A 131 11.95 3.22 -28.85
N LEU A 132 11.64 3.03 -27.56
CA LEU A 132 10.57 2.14 -27.10
C LEU A 132 9.19 2.68 -27.49
N ILE A 133 8.98 3.99 -27.37
CA ILE A 133 7.73 4.66 -27.75
C ILE A 133 7.48 4.56 -29.26
N ASN A 134 8.54 4.65 -30.08
CA ASN A 134 8.44 4.61 -31.54
C ASN A 134 8.48 3.20 -32.15
N ASN A 135 8.58 2.15 -31.33
CA ASN A 135 8.65 0.75 -31.77
C ASN A 135 7.57 -0.17 -31.16
N VAL A 136 6.33 0.30 -31.14
CA VAL A 136 5.12 -0.41 -30.69
C VAL A 136 4.19 -0.73 -31.85
N PHE A 137 4.24 -1.97 -32.35
CA PHE A 137 3.45 -2.40 -33.50
C PHE A 137 1.93 -2.33 -33.26
N CYS A 138 1.23 -1.55 -34.09
CA CYS A 138 -0.22 -1.53 -34.15
C CYS A 138 -0.76 -2.57 -35.14
N ARG A 139 -1.50 -3.56 -34.65
CA ARG A 139 -2.16 -4.59 -35.49
C ARG A 139 -3.19 -4.04 -36.50
N HIS A 140 -3.69 -2.83 -36.28
CA HIS A 140 -4.75 -2.24 -37.11
C HIS A 140 -4.21 -1.48 -38.33
N CYS A 141 -3.09 -0.77 -38.18
CA CYS A 141 -2.57 0.10 -39.23
C CYS A 141 -1.05 0.00 -39.46
N GLY A 142 -0.37 -0.89 -38.74
CA GLY A 142 1.07 -1.14 -38.86
C GLY A 142 1.99 -0.06 -38.31
N VAL A 143 1.44 1.07 -37.85
CA VAL A 143 2.23 2.16 -37.23
C VAL A 143 2.83 1.69 -35.92
N THR A 144 4.04 2.18 -35.65
CA THR A 144 4.86 1.73 -34.52
C THR A 144 4.92 2.75 -33.37
N THR A 145 4.17 3.83 -33.40
CA THR A 145 4.22 4.83 -32.32
C THR A 145 3.05 4.68 -31.36
N ILE A 146 3.37 4.55 -30.06
CA ILE A 146 2.39 4.60 -28.97
C ILE A 146 2.26 6.03 -28.44
N VAL A 147 1.04 6.43 -28.10
CA VAL A 147 0.69 7.70 -27.45
C VAL A 147 -0.33 7.44 -26.34
N ASN A 148 -0.57 8.41 -25.45
CA ASN A 148 -1.59 8.33 -24.40
C ASN A 148 -1.50 7.02 -23.59
N TYR A 149 -0.30 6.65 -23.13
CA TYR A 149 -0.04 5.33 -22.55
C TYR A 149 0.15 5.35 -21.04
N ALA A 150 -0.51 4.49 -20.29
CA ALA A 150 -0.22 4.27 -18.88
C ALA A 150 1.01 3.37 -18.70
N ILE A 151 1.76 3.58 -17.62
CA ILE A 151 2.88 2.71 -17.23
C ILE A 151 2.42 1.83 -16.06
N VAL A 152 2.43 0.53 -16.27
CA VAL A 152 1.98 -0.47 -15.30
C VAL A 152 3.18 -1.28 -14.83
N ASP A 153 3.36 -1.44 -13.51
CA ASP A 153 4.41 -2.32 -12.96
C ASP A 153 4.09 -3.78 -13.30
N ASP A 154 5.10 -4.51 -13.73
CA ASP A 154 5.01 -5.95 -13.94
C ASP A 154 6.13 -6.66 -13.15
N LYS A 155 5.96 -7.97 -12.93
CA LYS A 155 6.90 -8.81 -12.19
C LYS A 155 8.33 -8.71 -12.74
N ASN A 156 8.47 -8.62 -14.07
CA ASN A 156 9.78 -8.64 -14.75
C ASN A 156 10.09 -7.33 -15.50
N GLY A 157 9.39 -6.23 -15.21
CA GLY A 157 9.54 -5.01 -15.98
C GLY A 157 8.41 -4.01 -15.78
N ILE A 158 8.05 -3.35 -16.87
CA ILE A 158 6.88 -2.46 -16.98
C ILE A 158 6.15 -2.73 -18.30
N VAL A 159 4.86 -2.39 -18.33
CA VAL A 159 4.06 -2.40 -19.56
C VAL A 159 3.57 -0.99 -19.84
N LEU A 160 3.87 -0.49 -21.03
CA LEU A 160 3.23 0.71 -21.59
C LEU A 160 1.92 0.29 -22.26
N GLN A 161 0.78 0.79 -21.79
CA GLN A 161 -0.53 0.49 -22.36
C GLN A 161 -1.19 1.76 -22.86
N GLY A 162 -1.41 1.89 -24.17
CA GLY A 162 -1.90 3.14 -24.75
C GLY A 162 -2.51 2.97 -26.13
N LYS A 163 -2.36 4.02 -26.94
CA LYS A 163 -3.05 4.20 -28.21
C LYS A 163 -2.06 4.31 -29.35
N CYS A 164 -2.45 3.79 -30.51
CA CYS A 164 -1.68 3.98 -31.74
C CYS A 164 -1.80 5.44 -32.21
N ALA A 165 -0.66 6.08 -32.50
CA ALA A 165 -0.61 7.47 -32.98
C ALA A 165 -1.46 7.75 -34.24
N LYS A 166 -1.74 6.74 -35.07
CA LYS A 166 -2.45 6.91 -36.35
C LYS A 166 -3.94 6.57 -36.30
N CYS A 167 -4.30 5.45 -35.67
CA CYS A 167 -5.67 4.94 -35.73
C CYS A 167 -6.38 4.88 -34.37
N ASP A 168 -5.72 5.34 -33.30
CA ASP A 168 -6.22 5.27 -31.92
C ASP A 168 -6.58 3.85 -31.44
N GLY A 169 -6.14 2.82 -32.18
CA GLY A 169 -6.26 1.43 -31.78
C GLY A 169 -5.43 1.16 -30.51
N ALA A 170 -5.92 0.28 -29.64
CA ALA A 170 -5.18 -0.11 -28.44
C ALA A 170 -3.87 -0.82 -28.82
N VAL A 171 -2.77 -0.38 -28.20
CA VAL A 171 -1.43 -0.97 -28.35
C VAL A 171 -0.76 -1.06 -26.99
N ALA A 172 0.20 -1.98 -26.87
CA ALA A 172 0.98 -2.11 -25.66
C ALA A 172 2.42 -2.51 -25.97
N ARG A 173 3.35 -2.13 -25.10
CA ARG A 173 4.78 -2.48 -25.17
C ARG A 173 5.24 -2.96 -23.82
N PHE A 174 5.83 -4.15 -23.79
CA PHE A 174 6.54 -4.62 -22.60
C PHE A 174 7.99 -4.16 -22.64
N VAL A 175 8.51 -3.76 -21.49
CA VAL A 175 9.91 -3.36 -21.28
C VAL A 175 10.43 -4.16 -20.10
N GLU A 176 11.36 -5.06 -20.37
CA GLU A 176 12.00 -5.91 -19.35
C GLU A 176 12.91 -5.08 -18.43
N ASP A 177 12.97 -5.47 -17.16
CA ASP A 177 13.95 -4.94 -16.23
C ASP A 177 15.36 -5.25 -16.75
N MET A 178 16.23 -4.23 -16.83
CA MET A 178 17.63 -4.41 -17.19
C MET A 178 18.35 -5.04 -15.99
N ASN A 179 18.72 -6.32 -16.11
CA ASN A 179 19.57 -7.02 -15.14
C ASN A 179 20.98 -6.44 -15.08
#